data_AF-A0A925HYM2-F1
#
_entry.id   AF-A0A925HYM2-F1
#
_cell.length_a   1.000
_cell.length_b   1.000
_cell.length_c   1.000
_cell.angle_alpha   90.00
_cell.angle_beta   90.00
_cell.angle_gamma   90.00
#
_symmetry.space_group_name_H-M   'P 1'
#
loop_
_entity.id
_entity.type
_entity.pdbx_description
1 polymer ?
#
loop_
_entity_poly.entity_id
_entity_poly.type
_entity_poly.pdbx_seq_one_letter_code
_entity_poly.pdbx_strand_id
1 'polypeptide(L)'
;NSLDACEEAGILPEIWVHVEATSADRYKIGVQDNGPGIVKKQIPLIFGKLLYGSKFHRLRMSRGQQGIGISAAGMYGMLTTGKPVKIISKISVRKPAHYFELQIDTKRNHPEIINGKGEGVDIQAGEKGHKYMVEHGIDWATHYPAEEGKEPIEVKSGTRVTIELEGRYLRGRGSVDEYLEQTAIANPHVTLHYKDAEGIETSYNRSTTQLPPEPKEIKPHPYGVELGRLVTMLKDTSTTTITQFLTDSFSRVSHHVAKTICEAAKVSTRASVAKIGRQEADAIYQAIQNTRISAPNTDCISPIGEPLILKGLHQVVPGEFYCAATRPPAVYRGNPFVIEVGLTYGGTSAAQKVSLETLTELLSESDARTLRQFLMNTFDGVGNDASEKILTEAKMGTRQSPAKLKKAEIEQLHAAMRNVNLSEGQTMQVLRYANRVPLQFQPAACAITQSVLGNNWRSYGLSQSRGQLPQGPITVMVHMASVWVPFTSESKEAIAGYPEIHKELRLGLQAVGRKLGMYLNARKKVKQEGERRSIFLRYLGEVAQACGVINELPDKKRIELYEKLLHIAKRKTAEADVKFDDRGKKRNEDEAEDFGDNVLIVSPDPEVA
;
A
#
# COMPACT_ATOMS: atom_id res chain seq x y z
N ASN A 1 -2.99 14.19 3.02
CA ASN A 1 -2.66 15.60 3.30
C ASN A 1 -1.51 15.73 4.26
N SER A 2 -1.63 15.22 5.49
CA SER A 2 -0.58 15.25 6.50
C SER A 2 0.78 14.73 6.01
N LEU A 3 0.82 13.54 5.38
CA LEU A 3 2.05 13.00 4.78
C LEU A 3 2.71 13.95 3.79
N ASP A 4 1.92 14.50 2.84
CA ASP A 4 2.46 15.44 1.84
C ASP A 4 3.00 16.71 2.52
N ALA A 5 2.34 17.23 3.56
CA ALA A 5 2.77 18.44 4.24
C ALA A 5 4.09 18.25 5.00
N CYS A 6 4.29 17.09 5.63
CA CYS A 6 5.54 16.74 6.30
C CYS A 6 6.66 16.52 5.28
N GLU A 7 6.40 15.73 4.23
CA GLU A 7 7.39 15.42 3.18
C GLU A 7 7.86 16.67 2.42
N GLU A 8 6.93 17.56 2.04
CA GLU A 8 7.27 18.84 1.37
C GLU A 8 8.09 19.77 2.27
N ALA A 9 7.95 19.66 3.60
CA ALA A 9 8.71 20.44 4.56
C ALA A 9 10.03 19.77 5.00
N GLY A 10 10.34 18.57 4.51
CA GLY A 10 11.50 17.79 4.96
C GLY A 10 11.40 17.31 6.41
N ILE A 11 10.18 17.18 6.95
CA ILE A 11 9.90 16.73 8.31
C ILE A 11 9.52 15.25 8.28
N LEU A 12 10.08 14.44 9.18
CA LEU A 12 9.67 13.05 9.33
C LEU A 12 8.24 12.98 9.86
N PRO A 13 7.29 12.38 9.12
CA PRO A 13 5.88 12.45 9.48
C PRO A 13 5.58 11.63 10.74
N GLU A 14 4.89 12.27 11.66
CA GLU A 14 4.29 11.65 12.83
C GLU A 14 2.84 12.11 12.90
N ILE A 15 1.92 11.15 12.82
CA ILE A 15 0.50 11.43 12.61
C ILE A 15 -0.31 10.72 13.67
N TRP A 16 -1.21 11.46 14.31
CA TRP A 16 -2.19 10.94 15.24
C TRP A 16 -3.55 10.89 14.56
N VAL A 17 -4.16 9.72 14.53
CA VAL A 17 -5.51 9.48 14.00
C VAL A 17 -6.38 9.02 15.15
N HIS A 18 -7.50 9.69 15.34
CA HIS A 18 -8.46 9.37 16.38
C HIS A 18 -9.85 9.25 15.78
N VAL A 19 -10.55 8.16 16.10
CA VAL A 19 -11.96 7.97 15.81
C VAL A 19 -12.68 7.85 17.15
N GLU A 20 -13.74 8.64 17.34
CA GLU A 20 -14.53 8.67 18.59
C GLU A 20 -16.00 8.52 18.21
N ALA A 21 -16.71 7.54 18.78
CA ALA A 21 -18.15 7.42 18.59
C ALA A 21 -18.88 8.48 19.42
N THR A 22 -19.65 9.35 18.76
CA THR A 22 -20.45 10.40 19.44
C THR A 22 -21.92 10.03 19.57
N SER A 23 -22.44 9.20 18.66
CA SER A 23 -23.74 8.53 18.74
C SER A 23 -23.67 7.17 18.02
N ALA A 24 -24.80 6.44 17.95
CA ALA A 24 -24.86 5.12 17.30
C ALA A 24 -24.38 5.12 15.84
N ASP A 25 -24.57 6.23 15.14
CA ASP A 25 -24.34 6.44 13.71
C ASP A 25 -23.39 7.62 13.43
N ARG A 26 -22.81 8.26 14.45
CA ARG A 26 -21.94 9.43 14.28
C ARG A 26 -20.59 9.22 14.92
N TYR A 27 -19.59 9.70 14.21
CA TYR A 27 -18.20 9.56 14.57
C TYR A 27 -17.50 10.90 14.41
N LYS A 28 -16.67 11.22 15.39
CA LYS A 28 -15.74 12.34 15.36
C LYS A 28 -14.36 11.80 14.98
N ILE A 29 -13.86 12.24 13.83
CA ILE A 29 -12.58 11.84 13.28
C ILE A 29 -11.61 13.01 13.42
N GLY A 30 -10.52 12.80 14.16
CA GLY A 30 -9.43 13.75 14.33
C GLY A 30 -8.15 13.23 13.69
N VAL A 31 -7.52 14.04 12.83
CA VAL A 31 -6.20 13.75 12.26
C VAL A 31 -5.27 14.91 12.57
N GLN A 32 -4.16 14.63 13.26
CA GLN A 32 -3.10 15.58 13.57
C GLN A 32 -1.79 15.16 12.93
N ASP A 33 -1.02 16.13 12.43
CA ASP A 33 0.35 15.94 11.99
C ASP A 33 1.35 16.82 12.74
N ASN A 34 2.63 16.48 12.59
CA ASN A 34 3.77 17.26 13.04
C ASN A 34 4.38 18.14 11.93
N GLY A 35 3.60 18.47 10.89
CA GLY A 35 4.06 19.21 9.71
C GLY A 35 4.42 20.67 10.01
N PRO A 36 4.65 21.51 8.98
CA PRO A 36 5.03 22.91 9.15
C PRO A 36 3.92 23.81 9.74
N GLY A 37 2.69 23.28 9.85
CA GLY A 37 1.51 24.10 10.11
C GLY A 37 1.08 24.91 8.88
N ILE A 38 -0.02 25.62 9.02
CA ILE A 38 -0.64 26.43 7.96
C ILE A 38 -0.73 27.87 8.45
N VAL A 39 -0.37 28.81 7.57
CA VAL A 39 -0.48 30.25 7.86
C VAL A 39 -1.94 30.64 8.04
N LYS A 40 -2.27 31.42 9.09
CA LYS A 40 -3.64 31.86 9.45
C LYS A 40 -4.53 32.23 8.26
N LYS A 41 -4.02 33.06 7.35
CA LYS A 41 -4.76 33.55 6.16
C LYS A 41 -5.16 32.46 5.16
N GLN A 42 -4.43 31.35 5.13
CA GLN A 42 -4.64 30.25 4.18
C GLN A 42 -5.59 29.18 4.72
N ILE A 43 -5.75 29.06 6.05
CA ILE A 43 -6.57 28.03 6.69
C ILE A 43 -8.01 28.02 6.13
N PRO A 44 -8.75 29.14 6.14
CA PRO A 44 -10.13 29.13 5.64
C PRO A 44 -10.22 28.73 4.16
N LEU A 45 -9.27 29.17 3.34
CA LEU A 45 -9.27 28.89 1.90
C LEU A 45 -9.00 27.42 1.60
N ILE A 46 -8.06 26.79 2.33
CA ILE A 46 -7.70 25.38 2.12
C ILE A 46 -8.85 24.45 2.48
N PHE A 47 -9.58 24.73 3.55
CA PHE A 47 -10.62 23.82 4.07
C PHE A 47 -12.03 24.19 3.62
N GLY A 48 -12.30 25.44 3.26
CA GLY A 48 -13.65 25.91 2.92
C GLY A 48 -13.83 26.46 1.50
N LYS A 49 -12.84 26.33 0.61
CA LYS A 49 -12.99 26.61 -0.82
C LYS A 49 -12.74 25.34 -1.64
N LEU A 50 -13.69 24.96 -2.48
CA LEU A 50 -13.55 23.85 -3.42
C LEU A 50 -12.57 24.22 -4.55
N LEU A 51 -11.83 23.22 -5.04
CA LEU A 51 -10.81 23.38 -6.10
C LEU A 51 -9.71 24.38 -5.71
N TYR A 52 -9.44 24.51 -4.41
CA TYR A 52 -8.38 25.34 -3.90
C TYR A 52 -7.23 24.47 -3.40
N GLY A 53 -6.00 24.82 -3.77
CA GLY A 53 -4.81 24.14 -3.28
C GLY A 53 -3.58 24.38 -4.14
N SER A 54 -2.42 24.30 -3.51
CA SER A 54 -1.09 24.44 -4.15
C SER A 54 -0.78 23.33 -5.18
N LYS A 55 -1.56 22.24 -5.17
CA LYS A 55 -1.40 21.06 -6.03
C LYS A 55 -2.20 21.15 -7.32
N PHE A 56 -3.17 22.07 -7.39
CA PHE A 56 -3.97 22.30 -8.58
C PHE A 56 -3.07 23.00 -9.63
N HIS A 57 -2.94 22.40 -10.82
CA HIS A 57 -2.14 22.86 -11.97
C HIS A 57 -0.66 22.44 -12.06
N ARG A 58 -0.08 21.80 -11.02
CA ARG A 58 1.30 21.31 -11.10
C ARG A 58 1.34 19.87 -11.58
N LEU A 59 2.07 19.61 -12.66
CA LEU A 59 2.33 18.25 -13.13
C LEU A 59 3.54 17.68 -12.38
N ARG A 60 3.28 17.21 -11.15
CA ARG A 60 4.21 16.41 -10.34
C ARG A 60 3.46 15.29 -9.62
N MET A 61 4.16 14.21 -9.29
CA MET A 61 3.58 13.15 -8.45
C MET A 61 3.08 13.72 -7.12
N SER A 62 1.85 13.37 -6.76
CA SER A 62 1.23 13.73 -5.48
C SER A 62 0.13 12.73 -5.13
N ARG A 63 -0.20 12.61 -3.84
CA ARG A 63 -1.29 11.75 -3.35
C ARG A 63 -2.68 12.29 -3.77
N GLY A 64 -2.84 13.61 -3.75
CA GLY A 64 -4.09 14.30 -4.11
C GLY A 64 -4.00 15.08 -5.43
N GLN A 65 -4.93 14.85 -6.36
CA GLN A 65 -4.89 15.45 -7.71
C GLN A 65 -5.69 16.76 -7.88
N GLN A 66 -6.87 16.89 -7.24
CA GLN A 66 -7.86 17.92 -7.62
C GLN A 66 -8.17 18.96 -6.53
N GLY A 67 -7.62 18.83 -5.32
CA GLY A 67 -7.87 19.77 -4.22
C GLY A 67 -9.32 19.76 -3.69
N ILE A 68 -10.03 18.64 -3.82
CA ILE A 68 -11.43 18.50 -3.40
C ILE A 68 -11.56 17.72 -2.07
N GLY A 69 -10.63 16.80 -1.80
CA GLY A 69 -10.84 15.73 -0.81
C GLY A 69 -11.22 16.22 0.60
N ILE A 70 -10.46 17.15 1.18
CA ILE A 70 -10.72 17.59 2.55
C ILE A 70 -11.96 18.49 2.65
N SER A 71 -12.17 19.35 1.66
CA SER A 71 -13.35 20.22 1.60
C SER A 71 -14.64 19.40 1.41
N ALA A 72 -14.58 18.30 0.65
CA ALA A 72 -15.69 17.37 0.50
C ALA A 72 -15.97 16.59 1.80
N ALA A 73 -14.94 16.12 2.51
CA ALA A 73 -15.12 15.48 3.82
C ALA A 73 -15.73 16.44 4.85
N GLY A 74 -15.26 17.69 4.87
CA GLY A 74 -15.83 18.74 5.72
C GLY A 74 -17.28 19.07 5.37
N MET A 75 -17.59 19.16 4.08
CA MET A 75 -18.96 19.37 3.61
C MET A 75 -19.89 18.21 3.98
N TYR A 76 -19.42 16.96 3.82
CA TYR A 76 -20.19 15.78 4.20
C TYR A 76 -20.47 15.75 5.71
N GLY A 77 -19.47 16.02 6.55
CA GLY A 77 -19.65 16.12 7.99
C GLY A 77 -20.65 17.21 8.39
N MET A 78 -20.55 18.38 7.76
CA MET A 78 -21.48 19.50 7.96
C MET A 78 -22.91 19.15 7.52
N LEU A 79 -23.10 18.51 6.37
CA LEU A 79 -24.41 18.14 5.85
C LEU A 79 -25.10 17.07 6.70
N THR A 80 -24.33 16.14 7.26
CA THR A 80 -24.86 15.02 8.06
C THR A 80 -25.08 15.39 9.52
N THR A 81 -24.19 16.18 10.12
CA THR A 81 -24.24 16.49 11.56
C THR A 81 -24.62 17.91 11.89
N GLY A 82 -24.53 18.84 10.93
CA GLY A 82 -24.70 20.28 11.14
C GLY A 82 -23.53 20.96 11.89
N LYS A 83 -22.51 20.20 12.30
CA LYS A 83 -21.37 20.73 13.07
C LYS A 83 -20.28 21.28 12.15
N PRO A 84 -19.61 22.37 12.55
CA PRO A 84 -18.50 22.93 11.78
C PRO A 84 -17.27 22.04 11.83
N VAL A 85 -16.40 22.19 10.83
CA VAL A 85 -15.08 21.56 10.81
C VAL A 85 -14.17 22.32 11.78
N LYS A 86 -13.58 21.61 12.74
CA LYS A 86 -12.67 22.19 13.72
C LYS A 86 -11.24 22.02 13.25
N ILE A 87 -10.50 23.12 13.09
CA ILE A 87 -9.12 23.12 12.63
C ILE A 87 -8.26 23.89 13.62
N ILE A 88 -7.17 23.28 14.05
CA ILE A 88 -6.10 23.94 14.80
C ILE A 88 -4.80 23.80 14.03
N SER A 89 -4.05 24.90 13.90
CA SER A 89 -2.74 24.87 13.25
C SER A 89 -1.72 25.70 14.01
N LYS A 90 -0.54 25.11 14.22
CA LYS A 90 0.59 25.68 14.96
C LYS A 90 1.81 25.66 14.05
N ILE A 91 2.43 26.81 13.83
CA ILE A 91 3.62 26.94 12.96
C ILE A 91 4.95 26.88 13.72
N SER A 92 4.95 27.16 15.03
CA SER A 92 6.12 26.97 15.89
C SER A 92 5.72 26.98 17.37
N VAL A 93 6.61 26.50 18.23
CA VAL A 93 6.44 26.50 19.70
C VAL A 93 6.20 27.89 20.26
N ARG A 94 6.83 28.92 19.69
CA ARG A 94 6.80 30.30 20.22
C ARG A 94 5.65 31.14 19.68
N LYS A 95 4.96 30.67 18.64
CA LYS A 95 3.88 31.42 17.99
C LYS A 95 2.52 30.89 18.45
N PRO A 96 1.48 31.73 18.42
CA PRO A 96 0.14 31.28 18.77
C PRO A 96 -0.33 30.16 17.83
N ALA A 97 -1.12 29.24 18.38
CA ALA A 97 -1.88 28.27 17.62
C ALA A 97 -3.19 28.92 17.14
N HIS A 98 -3.53 28.75 15.87
CA HIS A 98 -4.74 29.33 15.29
C HIS A 98 -5.85 28.28 15.25
N TYR A 99 -6.98 28.58 15.90
CA TYR A 99 -8.15 27.70 16.00
C TYR A 99 -9.34 28.26 15.23
N PHE A 100 -9.89 27.46 14.33
CA PHE A 100 -11.00 27.82 13.44
C PHE A 100 -12.13 26.79 13.53
N GLU A 101 -13.35 27.28 13.60
CA GLU A 101 -14.56 26.51 13.33
C GLU A 101 -15.12 26.99 12.00
N LEU A 102 -15.03 26.13 10.99
CA LEU A 102 -15.27 26.48 9.60
C LEU A 102 -16.51 25.78 9.04
N GLN A 103 -17.29 26.56 8.32
CA GLN A 103 -18.45 26.13 7.53
C GLN A 103 -18.21 26.48 6.05
N ILE A 104 -18.81 25.74 5.14
CA ILE A 104 -18.70 26.00 3.70
C ILE A 104 -20.03 26.54 3.19
N ASP A 105 -20.04 27.78 2.69
CA ASP A 105 -21.17 28.27 1.88
C ASP A 105 -21.11 27.59 0.50
N THR A 106 -21.95 26.58 0.33
CA THR A 106 -22.03 25.80 -0.92
C THR A 106 -22.58 26.60 -2.10
N LYS A 107 -23.33 27.69 -1.86
CA LYS A 107 -23.87 28.54 -2.93
C LYS A 107 -22.80 29.44 -3.52
N ARG A 108 -21.93 30.01 -2.68
CA ARG A 108 -20.88 30.94 -3.11
C ARG A 108 -19.49 30.32 -3.21
N ASN A 109 -19.32 29.06 -2.79
CA ASN A 109 -18.03 28.39 -2.66
C ASN A 109 -17.03 29.24 -1.85
N HIS A 110 -17.46 29.66 -0.66
CA HIS A 110 -16.70 30.52 0.25
C HIS A 110 -16.66 29.93 1.67
N PRO A 111 -15.52 30.04 2.37
CA PRO A 111 -15.44 29.66 3.78
C PRO A 111 -16.17 30.67 4.67
N GLU A 112 -16.98 30.18 5.60
CA GLU A 112 -17.57 30.96 6.68
C GLU A 112 -16.94 30.53 8.01
N ILE A 113 -16.42 31.50 8.76
CA ILE A 113 -15.77 31.26 10.05
C ILE A 113 -16.79 31.57 11.16
N ILE A 114 -17.12 30.56 11.98
CA ILE A 114 -18.18 30.69 12.99
C ILE A 114 -17.62 31.28 14.30
N ASN A 115 -16.35 31.00 14.63
CA ASN A 115 -15.74 31.40 15.88
C ASN A 115 -14.95 32.73 15.78
N GLY A 116 -14.66 33.34 16.93
CA GLY A 116 -13.77 34.51 17.00
C GLY A 116 -14.25 35.73 16.19
N LYS A 117 -15.57 35.96 16.12
CA LYS A 117 -16.19 37.02 15.31
C LYS A 117 -15.81 36.97 13.81
N GLY A 118 -15.53 35.77 13.30
CA GLY A 118 -15.17 35.56 11.90
C GLY A 118 -13.67 35.59 11.60
N GLU A 119 -12.80 35.74 12.62
CA GLU A 119 -11.34 35.74 12.44
C GLU A 119 -10.63 34.49 13.01
N GLY A 120 -11.39 33.59 13.64
CA GLY A 120 -10.83 32.49 14.42
C GLY A 120 -10.26 32.95 15.76
N VAL A 121 -9.76 32.00 16.56
CA VAL A 121 -9.20 32.25 17.89
C VAL A 121 -7.70 32.01 17.85
N ASP A 122 -6.92 32.97 18.35
CA ASP A 122 -5.47 32.82 18.52
C ASP A 122 -5.17 32.36 19.95
N ILE A 123 -4.71 31.11 20.07
CA ILE A 123 -4.36 30.48 21.34
C ILE A 123 -2.89 30.78 21.63
N GLN A 124 -2.60 31.35 22.82
CA GLN A 124 -1.23 31.71 23.22
C GLN A 124 -0.30 30.49 23.24
N ALA A 125 1.01 30.73 23.07
CA ALA A 125 2.02 29.68 23.19
C ALA A 125 2.27 29.26 24.65
N GLY A 126 2.77 28.03 24.83
CA GLY A 126 3.16 27.48 26.14
C GLY A 126 1.97 27.01 27.00
N GLU A 127 2.21 26.88 28.31
CA GLU A 127 1.23 26.30 29.26
C GLU A 127 -0.11 27.04 29.31
N LYS A 128 -0.11 28.36 29.14
CA LYS A 128 -1.34 29.16 29.09
C LYS A 128 -2.24 28.73 27.92
N GLY A 129 -1.64 28.47 26.76
CA GLY A 129 -2.34 27.92 25.61
C GLY A 129 -2.86 26.52 25.85
N HIS A 130 -2.05 25.66 26.47
CA HIS A 130 -2.46 24.29 26.80
C HIS A 130 -3.66 24.26 27.76
N LYS A 131 -3.64 25.09 28.81
CA LYS A 131 -4.79 25.25 29.71
C LYS A 131 -6.04 25.70 28.96
N TYR A 132 -5.89 26.71 28.08
CA TYR A 132 -7.00 27.18 27.24
C TYR A 132 -7.57 26.05 26.37
N MET A 133 -6.72 25.25 25.72
CA MET A 133 -7.17 24.12 24.89
C MET A 133 -7.96 23.09 25.70
N VAL A 134 -7.47 22.71 26.88
CA VAL A 134 -8.14 21.76 27.76
C VAL A 134 -9.48 22.30 28.26
N GLU A 135 -9.52 23.55 28.72
CA GLU A 135 -10.74 24.21 29.21
C GLU A 135 -11.83 24.31 28.12
N HIS A 136 -11.43 24.42 26.85
CA HIS A 136 -12.33 24.55 25.70
C HIS A 136 -12.55 23.24 24.93
N GLY A 137 -12.02 22.10 25.41
CA GLY A 137 -12.14 20.80 24.75
C GLY A 137 -11.55 20.77 23.34
N ILE A 138 -10.44 21.49 23.11
CA ILE A 138 -9.71 21.51 21.85
C ILE A 138 -8.66 20.41 21.89
N ASP A 139 -8.93 19.33 21.16
CA ASP A 139 -8.00 18.21 21.10
C ASP A 139 -6.70 18.62 20.39
N TRP A 140 -5.55 18.39 21.03
CA TRP A 140 -4.23 18.58 20.45
C TRP A 140 -3.20 17.70 21.16
N ALA A 141 -2.49 16.86 20.41
CA ALA A 141 -1.34 16.13 20.93
C ALA A 141 -0.19 17.14 21.14
N THR A 142 0.07 17.47 22.40
CA THR A 142 1.07 18.48 22.81
C THR A 142 2.49 17.95 22.74
N HIS A 143 2.68 16.66 23.02
CA HIS A 143 3.99 16.01 23.09
C HIS A 143 4.00 14.72 22.27
N TYR A 144 5.19 14.34 21.81
CA TYR A 144 5.44 13.01 21.30
C TYR A 144 5.25 11.97 22.43
N PRO A 145 4.81 10.74 22.12
CA PRO A 145 4.73 9.67 23.12
C PRO A 145 6.07 9.52 23.84
N ALA A 146 6.03 9.43 25.18
CA ALA A 146 7.24 9.37 25.97
C ALA A 146 7.99 8.05 25.72
N GLU A 147 9.27 8.14 25.33
CA GLU A 147 10.18 7.00 25.33
C GLU A 147 10.66 6.74 26.77
N GLU A 148 10.82 5.47 27.14
CA GLU A 148 11.25 5.07 28.48
C GLU A 148 12.55 5.79 28.89
N GLY A 149 12.49 6.60 29.96
CA GLY A 149 13.64 7.35 30.49
C GLY A 149 13.98 8.68 29.78
N LYS A 150 13.16 9.18 28.85
CA LYS A 150 13.36 10.50 28.23
C LYS A 150 12.24 11.49 28.59
N GLU A 151 12.59 12.77 28.70
CA GLU A 151 11.59 13.82 28.87
C GLU A 151 10.67 13.93 27.64
N PRO A 152 9.35 14.16 27.82
CA PRO A 152 8.41 14.30 26.72
C PRO A 152 8.76 15.52 25.86
N ILE A 153 8.95 15.29 24.56
CA ILE A 153 9.32 16.34 23.61
C ILE A 153 8.04 17.01 23.10
N GLU A 154 7.96 18.34 23.17
CA GLU A 154 6.82 19.10 22.65
C GLU A 154 6.76 19.07 21.11
N VAL A 155 5.56 18.90 20.56
CA VAL A 155 5.29 19.01 19.12
C VAL A 155 5.50 20.46 18.67
N LYS A 156 6.51 20.65 17.81
CA LYS A 156 6.98 21.98 17.40
C LYS A 156 5.94 22.76 16.59
N SER A 157 5.33 22.07 15.64
CA SER A 157 4.38 22.60 14.67
C SER A 157 3.51 21.46 14.16
N GLY A 158 2.40 21.79 13.50
CA GLY A 158 1.48 20.81 12.97
C GLY A 158 0.11 21.38 12.68
N THR A 159 -0.75 20.56 12.09
CA THR A 159 -2.16 20.87 11.91
C THR A 159 -3.00 19.69 12.38
N ARG A 160 -4.08 19.97 13.11
CA ARG A 160 -5.12 19.00 13.41
C ARG A 160 -6.43 19.45 12.80
N VAL A 161 -7.09 18.51 12.15
CA VAL A 161 -8.43 18.68 11.58
C VAL A 161 -9.35 17.67 12.25
N THR A 162 -10.51 18.14 12.69
CA THR A 162 -11.53 17.32 13.34
C THR A 162 -12.86 17.53 12.66
N ILE A 163 -13.44 16.43 12.18
CA ILE A 163 -14.71 16.41 11.45
C ILE A 163 -15.63 15.43 12.17
N GLU A 164 -16.85 15.85 12.48
CA GLU A 164 -17.90 14.95 12.92
C GLU A 164 -18.80 14.63 11.73
N LEU A 165 -19.07 13.35 11.51
CA LEU A 165 -19.84 12.86 10.37
C LEU A 165 -20.72 11.67 10.77
N GLU A 166 -21.79 11.47 10.02
CA GLU A 166 -22.58 10.24 10.08
C GLU A 166 -21.87 9.14 9.26
N GLY A 167 -21.82 7.92 9.79
CA GLY A 167 -21.14 6.81 9.13
C GLY A 167 -21.31 5.49 9.86
N ARG A 168 -20.67 4.45 9.30
CA ARG A 168 -20.57 3.14 9.94
C ARG A 168 -19.10 2.80 10.08
N TYR A 169 -18.66 2.52 11.31
CA TYR A 169 -17.34 1.97 11.56
C TYR A 169 -17.34 0.47 11.23
N LEU A 170 -16.45 0.06 10.33
CA LEU A 170 -16.31 -1.32 9.87
C LEU A 170 -14.93 -1.83 10.29
N ARG A 171 -14.85 -3.08 10.75
CA ARG A 171 -13.60 -3.80 11.04
C ARG A 171 -13.22 -4.71 9.87
N GLY A 172 -11.93 -5.02 9.75
CA GLY A 172 -11.41 -5.94 8.73
C GLY A 172 -11.30 -5.30 7.33
N ARG A 173 -11.77 -5.99 6.29
CA ARG A 173 -11.59 -5.52 4.90
C ARG A 173 -12.33 -4.22 4.60
N GLY A 174 -11.63 -3.28 3.99
CA GLY A 174 -12.15 -1.96 3.65
C GLY A 174 -12.35 -1.05 4.87
N SER A 175 -11.76 -1.41 6.01
CA SER A 175 -11.80 -0.60 7.23
C SER A 175 -10.78 0.53 7.23
N VAL A 176 -10.98 1.47 8.15
CA VAL A 176 -9.98 2.52 8.47
C VAL A 176 -8.70 1.88 9.00
N ASP A 177 -8.82 0.81 9.77
CA ASP A 177 -7.70 0.09 10.39
C ASP A 177 -6.76 -0.46 9.30
N GLU A 178 -7.33 -1.18 8.34
CA GLU A 178 -6.59 -1.72 7.19
C GLU A 178 -5.98 -0.60 6.34
N TYR A 179 -6.67 0.54 6.18
CA TYR A 179 -6.14 1.67 5.42
C TYR A 179 -4.87 2.24 6.07
N LEU A 180 -4.85 2.38 7.40
CA LEU A 180 -3.70 2.88 8.14
C LEU A 180 -2.56 1.87 8.13
N GLU A 181 -2.86 0.58 8.27
CA GLU A 181 -1.89 -0.50 8.15
C GLU A 181 -1.21 -0.49 6.77
N GLN A 182 -1.99 -0.44 5.68
CA GLN A 182 -1.46 -0.35 4.32
C GLN A 182 -0.69 0.96 4.08
N THR A 183 -1.11 2.06 4.72
CA THR A 183 -0.41 3.34 4.64
C THR A 183 0.98 3.24 5.29
N ALA A 184 1.13 2.53 6.41
CA ALA A 184 2.43 2.30 7.04
C ALA A 184 3.35 1.47 6.14
N ILE A 185 2.83 0.45 5.43
CA ILE A 185 3.60 -0.36 4.47
C ILE A 185 4.16 0.51 3.34
N ALA A 186 3.33 1.36 2.73
CA ALA A 186 3.75 2.18 1.58
C ALA A 186 4.63 3.39 1.97
N ASN A 187 4.70 3.74 3.26
CA ASN A 187 5.40 4.89 3.77
C ASN A 187 6.26 4.52 4.99
N PRO A 188 7.36 3.76 4.83
CA PRO A 188 8.13 3.23 5.97
C PRO A 188 8.77 4.31 6.86
N HIS A 189 8.77 5.57 6.42
CA HIS A 189 9.23 6.74 7.17
C HIS A 189 8.17 7.37 8.09
N VAL A 190 6.90 6.93 8.06
CA VAL A 190 5.85 7.47 8.93
C VAL A 190 5.81 6.76 10.28
N THR A 191 5.59 7.52 11.35
CA THR A 191 5.04 6.99 12.60
C THR A 191 3.56 7.33 12.68
N LEU A 192 2.69 6.32 12.89
CA LEU A 192 1.25 6.49 13.03
C LEU A 192 0.81 6.09 14.43
N HIS A 193 0.06 6.95 15.12
CA HIS A 193 -0.65 6.65 16.35
C HIS A 193 -2.13 6.63 16.06
N TYR A 194 -2.75 5.48 16.20
CA TYR A 194 -4.15 5.28 15.90
C TYR A 194 -4.91 4.92 17.17
N LYS A 195 -5.97 5.69 17.45
CA LYS A 195 -6.96 5.36 18.48
C LYS A 195 -8.31 5.14 17.80
N ASP A 196 -8.80 3.92 17.87
CA ASP A 196 -10.07 3.54 17.25
C ASP A 196 -11.29 4.00 18.05
N ALA A 197 -12.49 3.70 17.51
CA ALA A 197 -13.78 4.09 18.08
C ALA A 197 -14.06 3.49 19.47
N GLU A 198 -13.40 2.38 19.82
CA GLU A 198 -13.52 1.69 21.12
C GLU A 198 -12.45 2.16 22.11
N GLY A 199 -11.48 2.94 21.63
CA GLY A 199 -10.41 3.51 22.43
C GLY A 199 -9.14 2.67 22.48
N ILE A 200 -9.02 1.62 21.67
CA ILE A 200 -7.81 0.81 21.54
C ILE A 200 -6.76 1.63 20.79
N GLU A 201 -5.57 1.73 21.39
CA GLU A 201 -4.45 2.46 20.82
C GLU A 201 -3.47 1.51 20.13
N THR A 202 -3.22 1.74 18.86
CA THR A 202 -2.25 1.01 18.03
C THR A 202 -1.24 1.99 17.46
N SER A 203 0.05 1.69 17.62
CA SER A 203 1.12 2.54 17.07
C SER A 203 1.96 1.77 16.05
N TYR A 204 2.16 2.37 14.88
CA TYR A 204 3.04 1.89 13.83
C TYR A 204 4.28 2.78 13.80
N ASN A 205 5.40 2.28 14.31
CA ASN A 205 6.67 3.03 14.35
C ASN A 205 7.35 3.05 12.99
N ARG A 206 8.02 4.14 12.61
CA ARG A 206 8.78 4.16 11.34
C ARG A 206 9.94 3.16 11.33
N SER A 207 10.20 2.54 10.18
CA SER A 207 11.35 1.65 9.94
C SER A 207 12.52 2.35 9.24
N THR A 208 12.33 3.58 8.76
CA THR A 208 13.39 4.40 8.17
C THR A 208 13.23 5.88 8.53
N THR A 209 14.35 6.61 8.53
CA THR A 209 14.38 8.08 8.63
C THR A 209 14.69 8.74 7.28
N GLN A 210 14.79 7.95 6.21
CA GLN A 210 15.02 8.46 4.87
C GLN A 210 13.69 8.96 4.28
N LEU A 211 13.61 10.28 4.04
CA LEU A 211 12.50 10.87 3.32
C LEU A 211 12.61 10.60 1.81
N PRO A 212 11.47 10.50 1.11
CA PRO A 212 11.47 10.41 -0.34
C PRO A 212 11.99 11.68 -1.01
N PRO A 213 12.60 11.58 -2.20
CA PRO A 213 12.99 12.76 -2.95
C PRO A 213 11.75 13.55 -3.39
N GLU A 214 11.82 14.88 -3.30
CA GLU A 214 10.74 15.74 -3.74
C GLU A 214 10.58 15.68 -5.27
N PRO A 215 9.38 15.36 -5.80
CA PRO A 215 9.14 15.31 -7.23
C PRO A 215 9.18 16.72 -7.83
N LYS A 216 9.92 16.87 -8.93
CA LYS A 216 10.01 18.14 -9.66
C LYS A 216 8.80 18.35 -10.56
N GLU A 217 8.33 19.59 -10.63
CA GLU A 217 7.28 19.96 -11.58
C GLU A 217 7.81 19.92 -13.01
N ILE A 218 7.02 19.35 -13.92
CA ILE A 218 7.34 19.29 -15.34
C ILE A 218 6.25 19.97 -16.18
N LYS A 219 6.63 20.38 -17.39
CA LYS A 219 5.68 20.81 -18.41
C LYS A 219 4.91 19.61 -18.97
N PRO A 220 3.67 19.78 -19.45
CA PRO A 220 2.93 18.69 -20.09
C PRO A 220 3.70 18.12 -21.28
N HIS A 221 3.60 16.81 -21.46
CA HIS A 221 4.11 16.16 -22.66
C HIS A 221 3.06 16.26 -23.79
N PRO A 222 3.45 16.51 -25.06
CA PRO A 222 2.50 16.69 -26.16
C PRO A 222 1.51 15.54 -26.33
N TYR A 223 1.96 14.28 -26.24
CA TYR A 223 1.08 13.10 -26.31
C TYR A 223 0.01 13.02 -25.21
N GLY A 224 0.16 13.76 -24.11
CA GLY A 224 -0.79 13.74 -22.99
C GLY A 224 -1.80 14.88 -22.98
N VAL A 225 -1.73 15.78 -23.95
CA VAL A 225 -2.64 16.93 -24.03
C VAL A 225 -3.75 16.62 -25.02
N GLU A 226 -5.00 16.71 -24.57
CA GLU A 226 -6.17 16.58 -25.43
C GLU A 226 -6.43 17.85 -26.24
N LEU A 227 -7.14 17.72 -27.36
CA LEU A 227 -7.44 18.85 -28.27
C LEU A 227 -8.07 20.05 -27.54
N GLY A 228 -9.02 19.80 -26.64
CA GLY A 228 -9.65 20.88 -25.86
C GLY A 228 -8.65 21.63 -24.98
N ARG A 229 -7.76 20.90 -24.31
CA ARG A 229 -6.70 21.50 -23.48
C ARG A 229 -5.68 22.24 -24.33
N LEU A 230 -5.31 21.72 -25.50
CA LEU A 230 -4.43 22.40 -26.45
C LEU A 230 -5.05 23.74 -26.89
N VAL A 231 -6.33 23.78 -27.21
CA VAL A 231 -7.04 25.02 -27.58
C VAL A 231 -7.06 26.03 -26.43
N THR A 232 -7.29 25.59 -25.19
CA THR A 232 -7.19 26.47 -24.02
C THR A 232 -5.77 27.01 -23.85
N MET A 233 -4.75 26.15 -23.97
CA MET A 233 -3.36 26.57 -23.88
C MET A 233 -2.96 27.57 -24.97
N LEU A 234 -3.46 27.41 -26.19
CA LEU A 234 -3.26 28.37 -27.28
C LEU A 234 -3.90 29.73 -26.97
N LYS A 235 -5.01 29.78 -26.23
CA LYS A 235 -5.66 31.04 -25.84
C LYS A 235 -4.97 31.73 -24.66
N ASP A 236 -4.47 30.96 -23.70
CA ASP A 236 -3.90 31.48 -22.46
C ASP A 236 -2.42 31.85 -22.58
N THR A 237 -1.75 31.42 -23.65
CA THR A 237 -0.31 31.68 -23.84
C THR A 237 0.00 33.14 -24.16
N SER A 238 1.13 33.61 -23.64
CA SER A 238 1.70 34.94 -23.96
C SER A 238 2.59 34.93 -25.20
N THR A 239 2.86 33.77 -25.80
CA THR A 239 3.77 33.64 -26.96
C THR A 239 3.11 34.07 -28.26
N THR A 240 3.86 34.74 -29.14
CA THR A 240 3.33 35.26 -30.40
C THR A 240 3.23 34.23 -31.52
N THR A 241 4.16 33.28 -31.62
CA THR A 241 4.25 32.29 -32.71
C THR A 241 3.98 30.85 -32.25
N ILE A 242 3.47 30.02 -33.15
CA ILE A 242 3.16 28.62 -32.84
C ILE A 242 4.40 27.78 -32.51
N THR A 243 5.53 28.03 -33.18
CA THR A 243 6.78 27.31 -32.89
C THR A 243 7.31 27.64 -31.49
N GLN A 244 7.22 28.91 -31.07
CA GLN A 244 7.61 29.31 -29.72
C GLN A 244 6.65 28.70 -28.68
N PHE A 245 5.34 28.75 -28.94
CA PHE A 245 4.34 28.10 -28.09
C PHE A 245 4.63 26.61 -27.87
N LEU A 246 4.90 25.85 -28.94
CA LEU A 246 5.18 24.41 -28.86
C LEU A 246 6.45 24.12 -28.06
N THR A 247 7.46 24.97 -28.17
CA THR A 247 8.74 24.82 -27.46
C THR A 247 8.62 25.21 -25.97
N ASP A 248 7.90 26.29 -25.68
CA ASP A 248 7.81 26.83 -24.32
C ASP A 248 6.76 26.11 -23.47
N SER A 249 5.68 25.63 -24.07
CA SER A 249 4.54 25.06 -23.32
C SER A 249 4.68 23.58 -23.05
N PHE A 250 5.50 22.86 -23.82
CA PHE A 250 5.60 21.40 -23.74
C PHE A 250 6.99 20.92 -23.33
N SER A 251 7.03 19.78 -22.64
CA SER A 251 8.29 19.08 -22.38
C SER A 251 8.77 18.35 -23.63
N ARG A 252 10.10 18.23 -23.79
CA ARG A 252 10.76 17.45 -24.87
C ARG A 252 10.45 17.89 -26.30
N VAL A 253 9.93 19.09 -26.49
CA VAL A 253 9.77 19.71 -27.81
C VAL A 253 10.90 20.71 -28.04
N SER A 254 11.85 20.34 -28.89
CA SER A 254 12.87 21.28 -29.36
C SER A 254 12.36 22.10 -30.54
N HIS A 255 13.04 23.19 -30.88
CA HIS A 255 12.69 24.00 -32.04
C HIS A 255 12.64 23.18 -33.35
N HIS A 256 13.47 22.14 -33.49
CA HIS A 256 13.44 21.24 -34.64
C HIS A 256 12.15 20.41 -34.66
N VAL A 257 11.78 19.79 -33.54
CA VAL A 257 10.54 19.01 -33.41
C VAL A 257 9.31 19.88 -33.63
N ALA A 258 9.29 21.09 -33.08
CA ALA A 258 8.21 22.05 -33.29
C ALA A 258 8.04 22.41 -34.77
N LYS A 259 9.14 22.56 -35.51
CA LYS A 259 9.13 22.79 -36.96
C LYS A 259 8.53 21.59 -37.71
N THR A 260 8.95 20.37 -37.39
CA THR A 260 8.41 19.14 -37.98
C THR A 260 6.90 19.01 -37.75
N ILE A 261 6.42 19.33 -36.54
CA ILE A 261 4.98 19.33 -36.22
C ILE A 261 4.24 20.36 -37.09
N CYS A 262 4.77 21.58 -37.22
CA CYS A 262 4.15 22.62 -38.05
C CYS A 262 4.09 22.23 -39.53
N GLU A 263 5.18 21.64 -40.06
CA GLU A 263 5.25 21.14 -41.43
C GLU A 263 4.24 20.02 -41.69
N ALA A 264 4.14 19.05 -40.78
CA ALA A 264 3.15 17.97 -40.86
C ALA A 264 1.70 18.49 -40.77
N ALA A 265 1.46 19.51 -39.95
CA ALA A 265 0.16 20.17 -39.81
C ALA A 265 -0.17 21.13 -40.96
N LYS A 266 0.78 21.41 -41.87
CA LYS A 266 0.69 22.45 -42.91
C LYS A 266 0.40 23.85 -42.36
N VAL A 267 0.91 24.14 -41.16
CA VAL A 267 0.79 25.45 -40.51
C VAL A 267 2.14 26.16 -40.60
N SER A 268 2.13 27.45 -40.94
CA SER A 268 3.36 28.25 -40.96
C SER A 268 4.00 28.31 -39.58
N THR A 269 5.32 28.11 -39.47
CA THR A 269 6.07 28.21 -38.21
C THR A 269 5.96 29.59 -37.55
N ARG A 270 5.71 30.63 -38.36
CA ARG A 270 5.49 32.02 -37.93
C ARG A 270 4.01 32.37 -37.77
N ALA A 271 3.10 31.40 -37.91
CA ALA A 271 1.69 31.62 -37.68
C ALA A 271 1.47 32.17 -36.26
N SER A 272 0.66 33.22 -36.17
CA SER A 272 0.35 33.83 -34.89
C SER A 272 -0.60 32.92 -34.12
N VAL A 273 -0.29 32.66 -32.85
CA VAL A 273 -1.11 31.78 -32.01
C VAL A 273 -2.57 32.27 -31.92
N ALA A 274 -2.77 33.60 -31.85
CA ALA A 274 -4.09 34.22 -31.79
C ALA A 274 -4.94 33.99 -33.05
N LYS A 275 -4.32 33.63 -34.18
CA LYS A 275 -5.00 33.35 -35.45
C LYS A 275 -5.27 31.87 -35.68
N ILE A 276 -4.76 30.99 -34.81
CA ILE A 276 -4.94 29.54 -34.95
C ILE A 276 -6.41 29.17 -34.73
N GLY A 277 -7.07 28.78 -35.82
CA GLY A 277 -8.44 28.33 -35.82
C GLY A 277 -8.61 26.92 -35.25
N ARG A 278 -9.86 26.49 -35.07
CA ARG A 278 -10.18 25.14 -34.56
C ARG A 278 -9.69 24.02 -35.48
N GLN A 279 -9.74 24.23 -36.80
CA GLN A 279 -9.26 23.26 -37.79
C GLN A 279 -7.74 23.13 -37.78
N GLU A 280 -7.03 24.25 -37.68
CA GLU A 280 -5.56 24.26 -37.57
C GLU A 280 -5.09 23.65 -36.24
N ALA A 281 -5.79 23.91 -35.14
CA ALA A 281 -5.51 23.29 -33.85
C ALA A 281 -5.68 21.75 -33.90
N ASP A 282 -6.71 21.26 -34.59
CA ASP A 282 -6.90 19.82 -34.81
C ASP A 282 -5.79 19.23 -35.70
N ALA A 283 -5.40 19.92 -36.77
CA ALA A 283 -4.27 19.51 -37.62
C ALA A 283 -2.95 19.43 -36.82
N ILE A 284 -2.67 20.42 -35.97
CA ILE A 284 -1.51 20.41 -35.06
C ILE A 284 -1.61 19.24 -34.07
N TYR A 285 -2.79 18.98 -33.51
CA TYR A 285 -3.00 17.86 -32.59
C TYR A 285 -2.71 16.51 -33.26
N GLN A 286 -3.23 16.28 -34.47
CA GLN A 286 -2.94 15.06 -35.23
C GLN A 286 -1.45 14.95 -35.61
N ALA A 287 -0.83 16.07 -35.97
CA ALA A 287 0.61 16.11 -36.27
C ALA A 287 1.46 15.75 -35.04
N ILE A 288 1.06 16.17 -33.84
CA ILE A 288 1.72 15.79 -32.58
C ILE A 288 1.68 14.27 -32.40
N GLN A 289 0.53 13.63 -32.59
CA GLN A 289 0.38 12.18 -32.36
C GLN A 289 1.22 11.34 -33.33
N ASN A 290 1.42 11.83 -34.56
CA ASN A 290 2.19 11.13 -35.59
C ASN A 290 3.71 11.43 -35.55
N THR A 291 4.11 12.52 -34.90
CA THR A 291 5.53 12.89 -34.78
C THR A 291 6.18 12.10 -33.66
N ARG A 292 7.39 11.58 -33.86
CA ARG A 292 8.15 10.90 -32.80
C ARG A 292 8.78 11.92 -31.84
N ILE A 293 8.34 11.90 -30.58
CA ILE A 293 8.81 12.79 -29.51
C ILE A 293 9.48 11.94 -28.43
N SER A 294 10.55 12.47 -27.83
CA SER A 294 11.27 11.77 -26.76
C SER A 294 10.45 11.70 -25.49
N ALA A 295 10.60 10.62 -24.72
CA ALA A 295 9.90 10.44 -23.44
C ALA A 295 10.15 11.61 -22.45
N PRO A 296 9.15 11.99 -21.64
CA PRO A 296 9.29 13.01 -20.60
C PRO A 296 10.37 12.63 -19.57
N ASN A 297 10.84 13.63 -18.83
CA ASN A 297 11.78 13.38 -17.73
C ASN A 297 11.08 12.66 -16.56
N THR A 298 11.82 11.80 -15.87
CA THR A 298 11.33 10.94 -14.79
C THR A 298 11.54 11.57 -13.41
N ASP A 299 12.22 12.72 -13.31
CA ASP A 299 12.40 13.45 -12.04
C ASP A 299 11.09 13.95 -11.40
N CYS A 300 9.96 13.84 -12.12
CA CYS A 300 8.64 14.22 -11.65
C CYS A 300 7.90 13.12 -10.87
N ILE A 301 8.49 11.92 -10.80
CA ILE A 301 7.96 10.77 -10.05
C ILE A 301 8.94 10.36 -8.95
N SER A 302 8.39 9.98 -7.79
CA SER A 302 9.14 9.58 -6.60
C SER A 302 8.69 8.17 -6.18
N PRO A 303 9.25 7.11 -6.80
CA PRO A 303 8.95 5.73 -6.42
C PRO A 303 9.33 5.46 -4.95
N ILE A 304 8.82 4.37 -4.37
CA ILE A 304 9.16 3.97 -2.99
C ILE A 304 10.58 3.43 -2.95
N GLY A 305 10.95 2.59 -3.92
CA GLY A 305 12.23 1.90 -4.03
C GLY A 305 12.19 0.50 -3.43
N GLU A 306 12.91 -0.44 -4.05
CA GLU A 306 12.95 -1.85 -3.63
C GLU A 306 13.34 -2.04 -2.15
N PRO A 307 14.38 -1.37 -1.60
CA PRO A 307 14.76 -1.55 -0.20
C PRO A 307 13.68 -1.08 0.78
N LEU A 308 12.96 0.00 0.44
CA LEU A 308 11.92 0.57 1.29
C LEU A 308 10.64 -0.27 1.23
N ILE A 309 10.30 -0.84 0.06
CA ILE A 309 9.20 -1.81 -0.08
C ILE A 309 9.45 -3.04 0.81
N LEU A 310 10.67 -3.57 0.80
CA LEU A 310 11.04 -4.72 1.65
C LEU A 310 10.90 -4.40 3.14
N LYS A 311 11.40 -3.23 3.58
CA LYS A 311 11.26 -2.79 4.98
C LYS A 311 9.81 -2.63 5.40
N GLY A 312 8.99 -1.98 4.56
CA GLY A 312 7.57 -1.77 4.83
C GLY A 312 6.79 -3.09 4.90
N LEU A 313 7.04 -4.02 3.96
CA LEU A 313 6.42 -5.34 3.98
C LEU A 313 6.86 -6.17 5.19
N HIS A 314 8.15 -6.21 5.50
CA HIS A 314 8.69 -6.99 6.63
C HIS A 314 8.15 -6.51 7.97
N GLN A 315 7.94 -5.20 8.12
CA GLN A 315 7.46 -4.62 9.37
C GLN A 315 6.02 -5.04 9.70
N VAL A 316 5.16 -5.13 8.70
CA VAL A 316 3.71 -5.27 8.90
C VAL A 316 3.22 -6.66 8.53
N VAL A 317 3.68 -7.20 7.40
CA VAL A 317 3.20 -8.47 6.86
C VAL A 317 4.15 -9.59 7.29
N PRO A 318 3.69 -10.59 8.07
CA PRO A 318 4.52 -11.73 8.43
C PRO A 318 4.84 -12.57 7.19
N GLY A 319 6.05 -13.07 7.10
CA GLY A 319 6.54 -13.83 5.96
C GLY A 319 7.91 -14.44 6.22
N GLU A 320 8.22 -15.50 5.48
CA GLU A 320 9.51 -16.19 5.52
C GLU A 320 10.42 -15.69 4.39
N PHE A 321 9.82 -15.22 3.30
CA PHE A 321 10.53 -14.78 2.10
C PHE A 321 9.90 -13.49 1.58
N TYR A 322 10.72 -12.49 1.31
CA TYR A 322 10.33 -11.21 0.75
C TYR A 322 11.19 -10.88 -0.47
N CYS A 323 10.57 -10.39 -1.54
CA CYS A 323 11.30 -9.87 -2.69
C CYS A 323 10.60 -8.62 -3.25
N ALA A 324 11.39 -7.74 -3.86
CA ALA A 324 10.88 -6.57 -4.54
C ALA A 324 11.50 -6.42 -5.94
N ALA A 325 10.82 -5.68 -6.81
CA ALA A 325 11.28 -5.30 -8.13
C ALA A 325 10.65 -3.96 -8.57
N THR A 326 11.48 -3.03 -9.02
CA THR A 326 11.11 -1.73 -9.59
C THR A 326 11.34 -1.75 -11.09
N ARG A 327 10.31 -1.44 -11.87
CA ARG A 327 10.41 -1.36 -13.33
C ARG A 327 11.05 -0.03 -13.76
N PRO A 328 11.76 0.00 -14.89
CA PRO A 328 12.17 1.26 -15.48
C PRO A 328 10.94 2.12 -15.82
N PRO A 329 11.06 3.46 -15.77
CA PRO A 329 9.95 4.34 -16.09
C PRO A 329 9.42 4.12 -17.51
N ALA A 330 8.10 4.02 -17.63
CA ALA A 330 7.37 3.95 -18.88
C ALA A 330 6.47 5.19 -19.03
N VAL A 331 5.82 5.34 -20.18
CA VAL A 331 4.99 6.50 -20.49
C VAL A 331 3.65 6.02 -21.03
N TYR A 332 2.56 6.56 -20.49
CA TYR A 332 1.22 6.34 -21.02
C TYR A 332 0.59 7.71 -21.29
N ARG A 333 0.05 7.94 -22.49
CA ARG A 333 -0.51 9.26 -22.89
C ARG A 333 0.34 10.44 -22.41
N GLY A 334 1.65 10.43 -22.68
CA GLY A 334 2.57 11.50 -22.25
C GLY A 334 2.86 11.63 -20.74
N ASN A 335 2.24 10.82 -19.88
CA ASN A 335 2.49 10.82 -18.44
C ASN A 335 3.50 9.72 -18.09
N PRO A 336 4.65 10.06 -17.48
CA PRO A 336 5.60 9.07 -17.00
C PRO A 336 5.01 8.31 -15.81
N PHE A 337 5.27 7.02 -15.74
CA PHE A 337 4.88 6.16 -14.62
C PHE A 337 5.92 5.08 -14.36
N VAL A 338 5.98 4.61 -13.11
CA VAL A 338 6.79 3.47 -12.67
C VAL A 338 5.88 2.48 -11.96
N ILE A 339 6.13 1.20 -12.22
CA ILE A 339 5.49 0.09 -11.50
C ILE A 339 6.53 -0.55 -10.58
N GLU A 340 6.17 -0.70 -9.32
CA GLU A 340 6.94 -1.41 -8.31
C GLU A 340 6.11 -2.57 -7.78
N VAL A 341 6.75 -3.72 -7.59
CA VAL A 341 6.09 -4.92 -7.08
C VAL A 341 6.89 -5.47 -5.92
N GLY A 342 6.23 -5.68 -4.79
CA GLY A 342 6.72 -6.43 -3.65
C GLY A 342 5.94 -7.73 -3.51
N LEU A 343 6.59 -8.79 -3.07
CA LEU A 343 5.97 -10.08 -2.80
C LEU A 343 6.51 -10.63 -1.50
N THR A 344 5.62 -11.13 -0.66
CA THR A 344 5.99 -11.92 0.51
C THR A 344 5.31 -13.29 0.47
N TYR A 345 6.04 -14.30 0.94
CA TYR A 345 5.60 -15.69 1.00
C TYR A 345 5.84 -16.25 2.40
N GLY A 346 4.86 -17.00 2.90
CA GLY A 346 4.91 -17.63 4.22
C GLY A 346 4.28 -16.77 5.31
N GLY A 347 4.47 -17.18 6.56
CA GLY A 347 3.86 -16.53 7.72
C GLY A 347 2.54 -17.19 8.17
N THR A 348 2.23 -17.01 9.45
CA THR A 348 0.97 -17.45 10.05
C THR A 348 -0.20 -16.62 9.51
N SER A 349 -1.33 -17.28 9.24
CA SER A 349 -2.56 -16.60 8.79
C SER A 349 -2.99 -15.49 9.74
N ALA A 350 -3.59 -14.41 9.22
CA ALA A 350 -4.28 -13.43 10.07
C ALA A 350 -5.29 -14.12 11.01
N ALA A 351 -5.98 -15.16 10.53
CA ALA A 351 -6.88 -15.99 11.32
C ALA A 351 -6.22 -16.68 12.53
N GLN A 352 -4.93 -17.03 12.44
CA GLN A 352 -4.19 -17.66 13.55
C GLN A 352 -3.77 -16.64 14.63
N LYS A 353 -3.67 -15.36 14.27
CA LYS A 353 -3.23 -14.28 15.17
C LYS A 353 -4.35 -13.60 15.95
N VAL A 354 -5.61 -13.81 15.59
CA VAL A 354 -6.78 -13.20 16.25
C VAL A 354 -6.83 -13.66 17.72
N SER A 355 -7.04 -12.73 18.66
CA SER A 355 -7.29 -13.08 20.05
C SER A 355 -8.72 -13.63 20.22
N LEU A 356 -8.99 -14.35 21.32
CA LEU A 356 -10.33 -14.85 21.59
C LEU A 356 -11.34 -13.68 21.77
N GLU A 357 -10.87 -12.59 22.37
CA GLU A 357 -11.66 -11.37 22.62
C GLU A 357 -12.05 -10.72 21.29
N THR A 358 -11.08 -10.44 20.43
CA THR A 358 -11.32 -9.85 19.10
C THR A 358 -12.20 -10.76 18.22
N LEU A 359 -12.03 -12.09 18.28
CA LEU A 359 -12.90 -13.00 17.54
C LEU A 359 -14.35 -12.91 18.02
N THR A 360 -14.56 -12.78 19.33
CA THR A 360 -15.90 -12.66 19.94
C THR A 360 -16.58 -11.37 19.49
N GLU A 361 -15.84 -10.25 19.48
CA GLU A 361 -16.32 -8.95 19.00
C GLU A 361 -16.69 -9.03 17.51
N LEU A 362 -15.77 -9.51 16.67
CA LEU A 362 -16.01 -9.66 15.23
C LEU A 362 -17.23 -10.52 14.90
N LEU A 363 -17.46 -11.60 15.65
CA LEU A 363 -18.65 -12.45 15.50
C LEU A 363 -19.94 -11.73 15.89
N SER A 364 -19.89 -10.86 16.90
CA SER A 364 -21.04 -10.09 17.37
C SER A 364 -21.44 -8.96 16.43
N GLU A 365 -20.45 -8.35 15.74
CA GLU A 365 -20.65 -7.23 14.81
C GLU A 365 -20.89 -7.69 13.36
N SER A 366 -20.75 -8.98 13.08
CA SER A 366 -20.84 -9.48 11.71
C SER A 366 -22.27 -9.54 11.19
N ASP A 367 -22.50 -8.92 10.03
CA ASP A 367 -23.74 -9.08 9.24
C ASP A 367 -23.78 -10.41 8.44
N ALA A 368 -22.77 -11.26 8.55
CA ALA A 368 -22.68 -12.46 7.74
C ALA A 368 -23.78 -13.48 8.11
N ARG A 369 -24.45 -14.04 7.10
CA ARG A 369 -25.54 -15.01 7.32
C ARG A 369 -25.03 -16.38 7.77
N THR A 370 -23.77 -16.69 7.46
CA THR A 370 -23.15 -17.98 7.74
C THR A 370 -21.73 -17.80 8.26
N LEU A 371 -21.25 -18.71 9.11
CA LEU A 371 -19.87 -18.72 9.58
C LEU A 371 -18.84 -18.82 8.45
N ARG A 372 -19.18 -19.54 7.39
CA ARG A 372 -18.34 -19.59 6.18
C ARG A 372 -18.16 -18.20 5.58
N GLN A 373 -19.26 -17.47 5.39
CA GLN A 373 -19.22 -16.11 4.85
C GLN A 373 -18.52 -15.14 5.80
N PHE A 374 -18.69 -15.29 7.11
CA PHE A 374 -17.96 -14.52 8.12
C PHE A 374 -16.45 -14.70 7.95
N LEU A 375 -15.97 -15.95 7.99
CA LEU A 375 -14.55 -16.25 7.91
C LEU A 375 -13.90 -15.67 6.63
N MET A 376 -14.60 -15.76 5.49
CA MET A 376 -14.10 -15.27 4.21
C MET A 376 -14.12 -13.75 4.07
N ASN A 377 -15.08 -13.07 4.71
CA ASN A 377 -15.22 -11.63 4.63
C ASN A 377 -14.32 -10.90 5.64
N THR A 378 -14.13 -11.50 6.81
CA THR A 378 -13.46 -10.89 7.95
C THR A 378 -11.96 -11.17 7.95
N PHE A 379 -11.53 -12.39 7.62
CA PHE A 379 -10.12 -12.78 7.74
C PHE A 379 -9.43 -12.85 6.38
N ASP A 380 -8.31 -12.13 6.29
CA ASP A 380 -7.51 -12.11 5.08
C ASP A 380 -6.90 -13.47 4.75
N GLY A 381 -6.95 -13.79 3.46
CA GLY A 381 -6.45 -15.05 2.93
C GLY A 381 -7.36 -16.25 3.15
N VAL A 382 -8.45 -16.17 3.94
CA VAL A 382 -9.34 -17.32 4.14
C VAL A 382 -10.24 -17.52 2.92
N GLY A 383 -9.85 -18.45 2.04
CA GLY A 383 -10.68 -18.92 0.92
C GLY A 383 -11.77 -19.91 1.32
N ASN A 384 -12.55 -20.37 0.34
CA ASN A 384 -13.58 -21.40 0.55
C ASN A 384 -13.00 -22.66 1.22
N ASP A 385 -11.92 -23.20 0.68
CA ASP A 385 -11.31 -24.45 1.16
C ASP A 385 -10.75 -24.30 2.59
N ALA A 386 -10.13 -23.15 2.89
CA ALA A 386 -9.64 -22.80 4.22
C ALA A 386 -10.79 -22.69 5.24
N SER A 387 -11.87 -21.98 4.88
CA SER A 387 -13.04 -21.83 5.75
C SER A 387 -13.72 -23.16 6.05
N GLU A 388 -13.75 -24.09 5.09
CA GLU A 388 -14.32 -25.43 5.27
C GLU A 388 -13.46 -26.31 6.17
N LYS A 389 -12.12 -26.25 6.03
CA LYS A 389 -11.18 -26.94 6.93
C LYS A 389 -11.32 -26.44 8.38
N ILE A 390 -11.37 -25.13 8.59
CA ILE A 390 -11.57 -24.53 9.94
C ILE A 390 -12.87 -25.02 10.57
N LEU A 391 -13.98 -24.97 9.83
CA LEU A 391 -15.28 -25.36 10.36
C LEU A 391 -15.37 -26.88 10.62
N THR A 392 -14.70 -27.69 9.80
CA THR A 392 -14.62 -29.15 10.01
C THR A 392 -13.85 -29.48 11.28
N GLU A 393 -12.70 -28.85 11.49
CA GLU A 393 -11.89 -29.03 12.71
C GLU A 393 -12.64 -28.53 13.96
N ALA A 394 -13.33 -27.40 13.85
CA ALA A 394 -14.20 -26.86 14.90
C ALA A 394 -15.47 -27.69 15.14
N LYS A 395 -15.75 -28.71 14.32
CA LYS A 395 -16.98 -29.52 14.33
C LYS A 395 -18.26 -28.66 14.20
N MET A 396 -18.21 -27.60 13.42
CA MET A 396 -19.29 -26.63 13.23
C MET A 396 -19.99 -26.78 11.88
N GLY A 397 -21.28 -26.41 11.85
CA GLY A 397 -22.08 -26.41 10.63
C GLY A 397 -21.78 -25.22 9.73
N THR A 398 -21.63 -25.44 8.43
CA THR A 398 -21.25 -24.40 7.45
C THR A 398 -22.31 -23.30 7.24
N ARG A 399 -23.54 -23.52 7.71
CA ARG A 399 -24.69 -22.61 7.60
C ARG A 399 -25.16 -22.04 8.94
N GLN A 400 -24.39 -22.22 10.03
CA GLN A 400 -24.70 -21.59 11.31
C GLN A 400 -24.47 -20.08 11.25
N SER A 401 -25.29 -19.32 11.96
CA SER A 401 -25.20 -17.85 12.01
C SER A 401 -24.16 -17.43 13.07
N PRO A 402 -23.22 -16.52 12.73
CA PRO A 402 -22.21 -15.99 13.65
C PRO A 402 -22.78 -15.46 14.97
N ALA A 403 -23.88 -14.71 14.90
CA ALA A 403 -24.52 -14.07 16.05
C ALA A 403 -25.18 -15.05 17.04
N LYS A 404 -25.29 -16.35 16.72
CA LYS A 404 -25.95 -17.36 17.56
C LYS A 404 -24.97 -18.30 18.28
N LEU A 405 -23.67 -18.08 18.13
CA LEU A 405 -22.64 -18.90 18.76
C LEU A 405 -22.56 -18.67 20.27
N LYS A 406 -22.43 -19.76 21.03
CA LYS A 406 -22.17 -19.72 22.48
C LYS A 406 -20.68 -19.54 22.74
N LYS A 407 -20.32 -19.02 23.92
CA LYS A 407 -18.92 -18.80 24.33
C LYS A 407 -18.01 -20.04 24.13
N ALA A 408 -18.47 -21.22 24.52
CA ALA A 408 -17.73 -22.47 24.33
C ALA A 408 -17.53 -22.86 22.85
N GLU A 409 -18.49 -22.51 21.98
CA GLU A 409 -18.37 -22.71 20.54
C GLU A 409 -17.36 -21.70 19.96
N ILE A 410 -17.36 -20.45 20.43
CA ILE A 410 -16.37 -19.43 20.01
C ILE A 410 -14.95 -19.87 20.39
N GLU A 411 -14.74 -20.42 21.59
CA GLU A 411 -13.46 -20.97 22.02
C GLU A 411 -13.00 -22.15 21.14
N GLN A 412 -13.92 -23.02 20.73
CA GLN A 412 -13.62 -24.11 19.79
C GLN A 412 -13.27 -23.60 18.39
N LEU A 413 -13.99 -22.60 17.90
CA LEU A 413 -13.68 -21.96 16.62
C LEU A 413 -12.31 -21.27 16.67
N HIS A 414 -11.99 -20.58 17.76
CA HIS A 414 -10.70 -19.94 17.99
C HIS A 414 -9.55 -20.95 18.00
N ALA A 415 -9.72 -22.05 18.74
CA ALA A 415 -8.73 -23.13 18.79
C ALA A 415 -8.51 -23.77 17.40
N ALA A 416 -9.59 -24.01 16.64
CA ALA A 416 -9.49 -24.52 15.28
C ALA A 416 -8.79 -23.53 14.33
N MET A 417 -9.08 -22.23 14.44
CA MET A 417 -8.42 -21.19 13.65
C MET A 417 -6.91 -21.12 13.90
N ARG A 418 -6.46 -21.40 15.14
CA ARG A 418 -5.03 -21.46 15.49
C ARG A 418 -4.33 -22.72 14.99
N ASN A 419 -4.98 -23.87 15.14
CA ASN A 419 -4.33 -25.17 14.94
C ASN A 419 -4.38 -25.66 13.48
N VAL A 420 -5.34 -25.19 12.68
CA VAL A 420 -5.42 -25.58 11.28
C VAL A 420 -4.29 -24.91 10.49
N ASN A 421 -3.45 -25.72 9.84
CA ASN A 421 -2.43 -25.22 8.94
C ASN A 421 -3.08 -24.76 7.61
N LEU A 422 -3.31 -23.45 7.49
CA LEU A 422 -4.08 -22.84 6.41
C LEU A 422 -3.27 -22.60 5.12
N SER A 423 -1.98 -22.96 5.09
CA SER A 423 -1.06 -22.62 3.99
C SER A 423 -1.55 -23.07 2.61
N GLU A 424 -2.25 -24.20 2.50
CA GLU A 424 -2.74 -24.73 1.21
C GLU A 424 -4.11 -24.20 0.79
N GLY A 425 -4.90 -23.64 1.71
CA GLY A 425 -6.25 -23.12 1.43
C GLY A 425 -6.33 -21.60 1.32
N GLN A 426 -5.22 -20.91 1.57
CA GLN A 426 -5.20 -19.46 1.54
C GLN A 426 -5.24 -18.91 0.12
N THR A 427 -5.95 -17.82 -0.10
CA THR A 427 -5.91 -17.08 -1.37
C THR A 427 -4.91 -15.94 -1.27
N MET A 428 -4.14 -15.70 -2.33
CA MET A 428 -3.21 -14.58 -2.42
C MET A 428 -3.90 -13.24 -2.09
N GLN A 429 -3.29 -12.47 -1.20
CA GLN A 429 -3.71 -11.10 -0.89
C GLN A 429 -3.03 -10.13 -1.85
N VAL A 430 -3.80 -9.16 -2.37
CA VAL A 430 -3.29 -8.17 -3.33
C VAL A 430 -3.43 -6.78 -2.73
N LEU A 431 -2.31 -6.18 -2.35
CA LEU A 431 -2.24 -4.80 -1.87
C LEU A 431 -1.97 -3.89 -3.06
N ARG A 432 -2.89 -2.95 -3.32
CA ARG A 432 -2.88 -2.09 -4.50
C ARG A 432 -2.59 -0.66 -4.07
N TYR A 433 -1.60 -0.03 -4.70
CA TYR A 433 -1.21 1.34 -4.37
C TYR A 433 -1.10 2.21 -5.61
N ALA A 434 -1.57 3.46 -5.48
CA ALA A 434 -1.36 4.51 -6.45
C ALA A 434 -0.75 5.72 -5.74
N ASN A 435 0.42 6.18 -6.19
CA ASN A 435 1.15 7.29 -5.58
C ASN A 435 1.26 7.18 -4.04
N ARG A 436 1.61 5.99 -3.53
CA ARG A 436 1.70 5.65 -2.10
C ARG A 436 0.40 5.76 -1.30
N VAL A 437 -0.74 5.77 -1.99
CA VAL A 437 -2.08 5.70 -1.40
C VAL A 437 -2.65 4.30 -1.60
N PRO A 438 -3.11 3.62 -0.53
CA PRO A 438 -3.79 2.34 -0.63
C PRO A 438 -5.10 2.44 -1.43
N LEU A 439 -5.40 1.43 -2.24
CA LEU A 439 -6.64 1.29 -2.99
C LEU A 439 -7.42 0.08 -2.44
N GLN A 440 -8.40 0.33 -1.57
CA GLN A 440 -9.14 -0.73 -0.88
C GLN A 440 -10.35 -1.23 -1.70
N PHE A 441 -11.09 -0.33 -2.35
CA PHE A 441 -12.36 -0.70 -2.98
C PHE A 441 -12.23 -1.03 -4.47
N GLN A 442 -13.28 -1.63 -5.03
CA GLN A 442 -13.39 -2.00 -6.46
C GLN A 442 -12.20 -2.83 -7.04
N PRO A 443 -11.72 -3.89 -6.36
CA PRO A 443 -10.58 -4.66 -6.83
C PRO A 443 -10.80 -5.28 -8.22
N ALA A 444 -12.02 -5.69 -8.57
CA ALA A 444 -12.33 -6.32 -9.85
C ALA A 444 -12.14 -5.40 -11.07
N ALA A 445 -12.37 -4.10 -10.90
CA ALA A 445 -12.23 -3.10 -11.96
C ALA A 445 -10.77 -2.63 -12.14
N CYS A 446 -9.88 -2.97 -11.20
CA CYS A 446 -8.52 -2.47 -11.18
C CYS A 446 -7.60 -3.27 -12.11
N ALA A 447 -6.83 -2.55 -12.93
CA ALA A 447 -5.82 -3.11 -13.83
C ALA A 447 -4.78 -3.97 -13.10
N ILE A 448 -4.44 -3.64 -11.83
CA ILE A 448 -3.52 -4.42 -11.00
C ILE A 448 -4.09 -5.82 -10.76
N THR A 449 -5.29 -5.92 -10.22
CA THR A 449 -5.94 -7.21 -9.92
C THR A 449 -6.11 -8.05 -11.18
N GLN A 450 -6.53 -7.43 -12.28
CA GLN A 450 -6.67 -8.09 -13.57
C GLN A 450 -5.33 -8.64 -14.08
N SER A 451 -4.23 -7.90 -13.88
CA SER A 451 -2.89 -8.34 -14.25
C SER A 451 -2.37 -9.47 -13.36
N VAL A 452 -2.68 -9.45 -12.05
CA VAL A 452 -2.36 -10.54 -11.12
C VAL A 452 -3.12 -11.81 -11.49
N LEU A 453 -4.42 -11.70 -11.78
CA LEU A 453 -5.26 -12.82 -12.23
C LEU A 453 -4.80 -13.40 -13.57
N GLY A 454 -4.42 -12.54 -14.52
CA GLY A 454 -3.97 -12.93 -15.85
C GLY A 454 -2.55 -13.52 -15.90
N ASN A 455 -1.75 -13.37 -14.83
CA ASN A 455 -0.42 -13.94 -14.75
C ASN A 455 -0.49 -15.45 -14.44
N ASN A 456 0.38 -16.25 -15.08
CA ASN A 456 0.42 -17.69 -14.83
C ASN A 456 1.30 -18.01 -13.62
N TRP A 457 0.70 -18.08 -12.43
CA TRP A 457 1.45 -18.33 -11.19
C TRP A 457 1.87 -19.80 -11.03
N ARG A 458 1.27 -20.72 -11.80
CA ARG A 458 1.61 -22.15 -11.77
C ARG A 458 3.05 -22.42 -12.18
N SER A 459 3.59 -21.64 -13.12
CA SER A 459 5.00 -21.74 -13.50
C SER A 459 5.97 -21.33 -12.39
N TYR A 460 5.49 -20.64 -11.36
CA TYR A 460 6.29 -20.19 -10.22
C TYR A 460 6.08 -21.06 -8.97
N GLY A 461 5.41 -22.21 -9.09
CA GLY A 461 5.22 -23.14 -7.98
C GLY A 461 3.95 -22.94 -7.17
N LEU A 462 3.02 -22.07 -7.61
CA LEU A 462 1.74 -21.84 -6.93
C LEU A 462 0.59 -22.60 -7.54
N SER A 463 -0.35 -23.04 -6.71
CA SER A 463 -1.63 -23.56 -7.19
C SER A 463 -2.52 -22.41 -7.64
N GLN A 464 -3.21 -22.55 -8.77
CA GLN A 464 -4.15 -21.54 -9.24
C GLN A 464 -5.28 -22.24 -9.99
N SER A 465 -6.51 -21.80 -9.79
CA SER A 465 -7.68 -22.21 -10.58
C SER A 465 -7.94 -21.19 -11.70
N ARG A 466 -8.60 -21.60 -12.79
CA ARG A 466 -8.83 -20.70 -13.93
C ARG A 466 -9.72 -19.52 -13.51
N GLY A 467 -9.26 -18.29 -13.77
CA GLY A 467 -10.01 -17.07 -13.44
C GLY A 467 -10.04 -16.71 -11.95
N GLN A 468 -9.25 -17.39 -11.11
CA GLN A 468 -9.14 -17.13 -9.68
C GLN A 468 -7.73 -16.68 -9.31
N LEU A 469 -7.62 -16.00 -8.16
CA LEU A 469 -6.32 -15.69 -7.57
C LEU A 469 -5.58 -16.99 -7.20
N PRO A 470 -4.24 -16.99 -7.28
CA PRO A 470 -3.45 -18.14 -6.86
C PRO A 470 -3.65 -18.43 -5.37
N GLN A 471 -3.57 -19.71 -5.03
CA GLN A 471 -3.63 -20.22 -3.66
C GLN A 471 -2.22 -20.30 -3.07
N GLY A 472 -2.10 -19.88 -1.81
CA GLY A 472 -0.88 -19.88 -1.01
C GLY A 472 -0.85 -18.71 -0.01
N PRO A 473 0.03 -18.79 1.02
CA PRO A 473 0.24 -17.72 2.00
C PRO A 473 1.09 -16.61 1.39
N ILE A 474 0.47 -15.82 0.50
CA ILE A 474 1.20 -14.88 -0.36
C ILE A 474 0.51 -13.54 -0.36
N THR A 475 1.28 -12.51 -0.10
CA THR A 475 0.84 -11.13 -0.23
C THR A 475 1.66 -10.46 -1.31
N VAL A 476 0.99 -9.94 -2.33
CA VAL A 476 1.59 -9.18 -3.42
C VAL A 476 1.19 -7.72 -3.27
N MET A 477 2.20 -6.87 -3.12
CA MET A 477 2.07 -5.42 -3.16
C MET A 477 2.41 -4.93 -4.57
N VAL A 478 1.53 -4.13 -5.16
CA VAL A 478 1.80 -3.45 -6.44
C VAL A 478 1.56 -1.96 -6.28
N HIS A 479 2.58 -1.17 -6.61
CA HIS A 479 2.54 0.27 -6.56
C HIS A 479 2.71 0.88 -7.97
N MET A 480 1.82 1.79 -8.33
CA MET A 480 1.96 2.65 -9.50
C MET A 480 2.27 4.08 -9.06
N ALA A 481 3.45 4.57 -9.42
CA ALA A 481 3.85 5.96 -9.25
C ALA A 481 3.68 6.72 -10.58
N SER A 482 2.92 7.81 -10.60
CA SER A 482 2.78 8.67 -11.78
C SER A 482 2.38 10.09 -11.42
N VAL A 483 2.67 11.03 -12.31
CA VAL A 483 2.19 12.43 -12.22
C VAL A 483 0.66 12.47 -12.28
N TRP A 484 0.08 11.64 -13.13
CA TRP A 484 -1.36 11.46 -13.24
C TRP A 484 -1.62 9.96 -13.14
N VAL A 485 -2.52 9.53 -12.27
CA VAL A 485 -2.94 8.13 -12.21
C VAL A 485 -4.28 8.03 -12.92
N PRO A 486 -4.44 7.14 -13.90
CA PRO A 486 -5.70 7.01 -14.62
C PRO A 486 -6.67 6.18 -13.78
N PHE A 487 -7.50 6.86 -13.00
CA PHE A 487 -8.55 6.21 -12.22
C PHE A 487 -9.76 5.90 -13.10
N THR A 488 -10.49 4.82 -12.77
CA THR A 488 -11.74 4.45 -13.45
C THR A 488 -12.90 5.37 -13.09
N SER A 489 -12.82 6.04 -11.94
CA SER A 489 -13.82 6.97 -11.41
C SER A 489 -13.16 8.03 -10.52
N GLU A 490 -13.92 9.07 -10.19
CA GLU A 490 -13.50 10.20 -9.35
C GLU A 490 -13.24 9.81 -7.90
N SER A 491 -13.75 8.66 -7.44
CA SER A 491 -13.47 8.11 -6.11
C SER A 491 -12.05 7.57 -5.96
N LYS A 492 -11.34 7.33 -7.07
CA LYS A 492 -9.93 6.90 -7.11
C LYS A 492 -9.65 5.52 -6.54
N GLU A 493 -10.60 4.60 -6.63
CA GLU A 493 -10.49 3.26 -6.03
C GLU A 493 -9.82 2.21 -6.94
N ALA A 494 -9.80 2.46 -8.25
CA ALA A 494 -9.25 1.52 -9.23
C ALA A 494 -8.51 2.23 -10.35
N ILE A 495 -7.40 1.62 -10.80
CA ILE A 495 -6.59 2.07 -11.92
C ILE A 495 -7.16 1.45 -13.21
N ALA A 496 -7.33 2.26 -14.24
CA ALA A 496 -7.83 1.86 -15.54
C ALA A 496 -6.80 1.04 -16.35
N GLY A 497 -7.29 0.08 -17.13
CA GLY A 497 -6.50 -0.90 -17.87
C GLY A 497 -5.99 -0.42 -19.23
N TYR A 498 -4.94 0.42 -19.25
CA TYR A 498 -4.26 0.78 -20.50
C TYR A 498 -3.24 -0.29 -20.94
N PRO A 499 -3.05 -0.54 -22.24
CA PRO A 499 -2.11 -1.56 -22.73
C PRO A 499 -0.68 -1.39 -22.22
N GLU A 500 -0.18 -0.15 -22.15
CA GLU A 500 1.15 0.20 -21.65
C GLU A 500 1.29 -0.14 -20.16
N ILE A 501 0.24 0.14 -19.38
CA ILE A 501 0.20 -0.16 -17.95
C ILE A 501 0.14 -1.67 -17.72
N HIS A 502 -0.73 -2.40 -18.42
CA HIS A 502 -0.81 -3.86 -18.34
C HIS A 502 0.51 -4.54 -18.73
N LYS A 503 1.22 -3.99 -19.71
CA LYS A 503 2.53 -4.51 -20.12
C LYS A 503 3.53 -4.42 -18.95
N GLU A 504 3.68 -3.24 -18.34
CA GLU A 504 4.65 -3.08 -17.24
C GLU A 504 4.22 -3.79 -15.95
N LEU A 505 2.92 -3.83 -15.64
CA LEU A 505 2.38 -4.64 -14.53
C LEU A 505 2.76 -6.11 -14.68
N ARG A 506 2.55 -6.69 -15.87
CA ARG A 506 2.90 -8.09 -16.15
C ARG A 506 4.40 -8.34 -16.00
N LEU A 507 5.24 -7.46 -16.53
CA LEU A 507 6.70 -7.60 -16.45
C LEU A 507 7.20 -7.48 -14.99
N GLY A 508 6.59 -6.60 -14.18
CA GLY A 508 6.87 -6.49 -12.75
C GLY A 508 6.49 -7.75 -11.98
N LEU A 509 5.27 -8.27 -12.19
CA LEU A 509 4.78 -9.51 -11.57
C LEU A 509 5.63 -10.73 -11.95
N GLN A 510 6.07 -10.82 -13.21
CA GLN A 510 6.97 -11.88 -13.65
C GLN A 510 8.35 -11.80 -13.01
N ALA A 511 8.86 -10.59 -12.71
CA ALA A 511 10.14 -10.42 -12.06
C ALA A 511 10.14 -10.99 -10.63
N VAL A 512 9.15 -10.64 -9.82
CA VAL A 512 9.00 -11.21 -8.47
C VAL A 512 8.59 -12.69 -8.51
N GLY A 513 7.76 -13.10 -9.48
CA GLY A 513 7.35 -14.48 -9.66
C GLY A 513 8.52 -15.42 -9.94
N ARG A 514 9.51 -14.99 -10.74
CA ARG A 514 10.74 -15.77 -10.95
C ARG A 514 11.54 -15.95 -9.65
N LYS A 515 11.73 -14.89 -8.87
CA LYS A 515 12.43 -14.94 -7.56
C LYS A 515 11.72 -15.91 -6.60
N LEU A 516 10.39 -15.84 -6.51
CA LEU A 516 9.59 -16.78 -5.71
C LEU A 516 9.73 -18.23 -6.19
N GLY A 517 9.65 -18.45 -7.51
CA GLY A 517 9.77 -19.79 -8.08
C GLY A 517 11.13 -20.44 -7.77
N MET A 518 12.22 -19.67 -7.76
CA MET A 518 13.53 -20.15 -7.34
C MET A 518 13.51 -20.60 -5.87
N TYR A 519 12.97 -19.77 -4.97
CA TYR A 519 12.85 -20.10 -3.55
C TYR A 519 12.00 -21.35 -3.28
N LEU A 520 10.83 -21.47 -3.91
CA LEU A 520 9.96 -22.64 -3.74
C LEU A 520 10.56 -23.93 -4.30
N ASN A 521 11.27 -23.84 -5.43
CA ASN A 521 11.95 -25.00 -6.02
C ASN A 521 13.10 -25.49 -5.13
N ALA A 522 13.88 -24.56 -4.54
CA ALA A 522 14.92 -24.90 -3.58
C ALA A 522 14.34 -25.64 -2.36
N ARG A 523 13.27 -25.11 -1.77
CA ARG A 523 12.57 -25.73 -0.63
C ARG A 523 11.98 -27.10 -0.98
N LYS A 524 11.40 -27.25 -2.17
CA LYS A 524 10.86 -28.53 -2.64
C LYS A 524 11.96 -29.58 -2.81
N LYS A 525 13.14 -29.19 -3.32
CA LYS A 525 14.30 -30.07 -3.45
C LYS A 525 14.79 -30.56 -2.08
N VAL A 526 14.91 -29.65 -1.11
CA VAL A 526 15.28 -29.99 0.28
C VAL A 526 14.27 -30.97 0.89
N LYS A 527 12.96 -30.72 0.72
CA LYS A 527 11.89 -31.61 1.20
C LYS A 527 11.98 -33.01 0.57
N GLN A 528 12.19 -33.10 -0.74
CA GLN A 528 12.31 -34.37 -1.46
C GLN A 528 13.51 -35.20 -0.99
N GLU A 529 14.67 -34.57 -0.77
CA GLU A 529 15.84 -35.27 -0.24
C GLU A 529 15.64 -35.70 1.23
N GLY A 530 14.92 -34.90 2.04
CA GLY A 530 14.52 -35.28 3.39
C GLY A 530 13.56 -36.48 3.43
N GLU A 531 12.52 -36.49 2.58
CA GLU A 531 11.59 -37.62 2.43
C GLU A 531 12.34 -38.88 1.97
N ARG A 532 13.23 -38.73 0.99
CA ARG A 532 14.09 -39.79 0.50
C ARG A 532 14.97 -40.37 1.61
N ARG A 533 15.58 -39.52 2.46
CA ARG A 533 16.35 -39.94 3.64
C ARG A 533 15.49 -40.72 4.64
N SER A 534 14.28 -40.25 4.93
CA SER A 534 13.35 -40.93 5.83
C SER A 534 12.97 -42.32 5.31
N ILE A 535 12.68 -42.42 4.01
CA ILE A 535 12.41 -43.69 3.33
C ILE A 535 13.63 -44.62 3.44
N PHE A 536 14.83 -44.14 3.11
CA PHE A 536 16.06 -44.95 3.21
C PHE A 536 16.26 -45.49 4.62
N LEU A 537 16.14 -44.65 5.66
CA LEU A 537 16.32 -45.07 7.06
C LEU A 537 15.32 -46.14 7.48
N ARG A 538 14.07 -46.07 7.00
CA ARG A 538 13.03 -47.08 7.28
C ARG A 538 13.36 -48.44 6.67
N TYR A 539 13.84 -48.48 5.44
CA TYR A 539 14.16 -49.75 4.74
C TYR A 539 15.54 -50.31 5.07
N LEU A 540 16.43 -49.49 5.64
CA LEU A 540 17.81 -49.88 5.92
C LEU A 540 17.91 -51.07 6.89
N GLY A 541 17.01 -51.11 7.89
CA GLY A 541 16.92 -52.22 8.84
C GLY A 541 16.52 -53.53 8.17
N GLU A 542 15.47 -53.51 7.36
CA GLU A 542 14.96 -54.67 6.61
C GLU A 542 16.01 -55.22 5.64
N VAL A 543 16.72 -54.35 4.92
CA VAL A 543 17.79 -54.76 3.99
C VAL A 543 18.97 -55.37 4.75
N ALA A 544 19.40 -54.76 5.87
CA ALA A 544 20.47 -55.31 6.69
C ALA A 544 20.10 -56.68 7.27
N GLN A 545 18.85 -56.87 7.68
CA GLN A 545 18.33 -58.14 8.17
C GLN A 545 18.28 -59.20 7.05
N ALA A 546 17.70 -58.89 5.91
CA ALA A 546 17.60 -59.81 4.77
C ALA A 546 18.98 -60.24 4.25
N CYS A 547 19.91 -59.30 4.05
CA CYS A 547 21.29 -59.61 3.67
C CYS A 547 22.03 -60.39 4.76
N GLY A 548 21.72 -60.14 6.03
CA GLY A 548 22.26 -60.89 7.16
C GLY A 548 21.84 -62.35 7.17
N VAL A 549 20.56 -62.61 6.87
CA VAL A 549 19.98 -63.96 6.79
C VAL A 549 20.55 -64.74 5.60
N ILE A 550 20.59 -64.13 4.40
CA ILE A 550 21.07 -64.81 3.17
C ILE A 550 22.54 -65.24 3.30
N ASN A 551 23.37 -64.43 3.98
CA ASN A 551 24.81 -64.69 4.11
C ASN A 551 25.18 -65.39 5.43
N GLU A 552 24.20 -65.87 6.20
CA GLU A 552 24.41 -66.56 7.49
C GLU A 552 25.31 -65.78 8.47
N LEU A 553 25.14 -64.45 8.53
CA LEU A 553 26.01 -63.57 9.31
C LEU A 553 25.67 -63.61 10.82
N PRO A 554 26.68 -63.73 11.72
CA PRO A 554 26.50 -63.55 13.16
C PRO A 554 25.89 -62.18 13.50
N ASP A 555 25.12 -62.08 14.58
CA ASP A 555 24.43 -60.83 14.99
C ASP A 555 25.36 -59.60 15.00
N LYS A 556 26.60 -59.77 15.47
CA LYS A 556 27.61 -58.71 15.51
C LYS A 556 27.95 -58.15 14.12
N LYS A 557 28.05 -59.01 13.10
CA LYS A 557 28.32 -58.57 11.71
C LYS A 557 27.08 -57.95 11.05
N ARG A 558 25.87 -58.30 11.49
CA ARG A 558 24.62 -57.67 11.03
C ARG A 558 24.52 -56.22 11.51
N ILE A 559 24.89 -55.95 12.76
CA ILE A 559 24.96 -54.59 13.31
C ILE A 559 26.01 -53.77 12.57
N GLU A 560 27.20 -54.31 12.33
CA GLU A 560 28.24 -53.64 11.53
C GLU A 560 27.79 -53.34 10.09
N LEU A 561 27.00 -54.23 9.47
CA LEU A 561 26.43 -54.00 8.14
C LEU A 561 25.40 -52.87 8.16
N TYR A 562 24.52 -52.84 9.17
CA TYR A 562 23.57 -51.75 9.37
C TYR A 562 24.28 -50.41 9.58
N GLU A 563 25.32 -50.35 10.41
CA GLU A 563 26.11 -49.14 10.64
C GLU A 563 26.82 -48.66 9.37
N LYS A 564 27.38 -49.58 8.57
CA LYS A 564 27.98 -49.26 7.25
C LYS A 564 26.94 -48.71 6.28
N LEU A 565 25.77 -49.33 6.21
CA LEU A 565 24.67 -48.86 5.38
C LEU A 565 24.15 -47.50 5.85
N LEU A 566 24.07 -47.27 7.17
CA LEU A 566 23.69 -45.99 7.77
C LEU A 566 24.72 -44.90 7.42
N HIS A 567 26.01 -45.23 7.46
CA HIS A 567 27.07 -44.32 7.05
C HIS A 567 27.00 -43.98 5.56
N ILE A 568 26.73 -44.96 4.69
CA ILE A 568 26.53 -44.75 3.25
C ILE A 568 25.27 -43.91 2.99
N ALA A 569 24.18 -44.18 3.70
CA ALA A 569 22.94 -43.43 3.61
C ALA A 569 23.18 -41.98 4.00
N LYS A 570 23.78 -41.71 5.18
CA LYS A 570 24.16 -40.36 5.63
C LYS A 570 25.07 -39.65 4.62
N ARG A 571 26.04 -40.36 4.02
CA ARG A 571 26.95 -39.80 3.00
C ARG A 571 26.23 -39.47 1.68
N LYS A 572 25.30 -40.31 1.24
CA LYS A 572 24.53 -40.09 0.00
C LYS A 572 23.40 -39.08 0.17
N THR A 573 22.81 -39.01 1.36
CA THR A 573 21.81 -38.01 1.73
C THR A 573 22.45 -36.75 2.30
N ALA A 574 23.78 -36.63 2.28
CA ALA A 574 24.49 -35.43 2.73
C ALA A 574 24.12 -34.22 1.87
N GLU A 575 23.64 -34.42 0.63
CA GLU A 575 23.06 -33.35 -0.19
C GLU A 575 21.78 -32.73 0.42
N ALA A 576 21.10 -33.43 1.34
CA ALA A 576 20.00 -32.85 2.13
C ALA A 576 20.49 -31.83 3.17
N ASP A 577 21.76 -31.93 3.56
CA ASP A 577 22.40 -31.08 4.58
C ASP A 577 23.30 -30.00 3.93
N VAL A 578 23.51 -30.02 2.60
CA VAL A 578 24.38 -29.08 1.86
C VAL A 578 23.56 -27.99 1.18
N LYS A 579 23.77 -26.74 1.58
CA LYS A 579 23.34 -25.56 0.80
C LYS A 579 24.31 -25.35 -0.37
N PHE A 580 23.78 -25.21 -1.57
CA PHE A 580 24.56 -25.04 -2.81
C PHE A 580 24.50 -23.59 -3.28
N ASP A 581 25.55 -23.12 -3.95
CA ASP A 581 25.55 -21.85 -4.68
C ASP A 581 24.96 -21.98 -6.09
N ASP A 582 24.74 -20.83 -6.76
CA ASP A 582 24.11 -20.71 -8.09
C ASP A 582 24.93 -21.35 -9.23
N ARG A 583 26.11 -21.91 -8.92
CA ARG A 583 27.02 -22.58 -9.88
C ARG A 583 27.27 -24.05 -9.52
N GLY A 584 26.56 -24.60 -8.53
CA GLY A 584 26.61 -26.02 -8.16
C GLY A 584 27.83 -26.43 -7.34
N LYS A 585 28.48 -25.48 -6.64
CA LYS A 585 29.58 -25.75 -5.71
C LYS A 585 29.06 -25.82 -4.26
N LYS A 586 29.74 -26.60 -3.41
CA LYS A 586 29.41 -26.75 -1.98
C LYS A 586 29.75 -25.47 -1.23
N ARG A 587 28.83 -24.97 -0.40
CA ARG A 587 29.01 -23.75 0.39
C ARG A 587 29.46 -24.04 1.83
N ASN A 588 30.39 -23.24 2.34
CA ASN A 588 30.67 -23.10 3.78
C ASN A 588 29.61 -22.18 4.41
N GLU A 589 29.36 -22.32 5.71
CA GLU A 589 28.21 -21.76 6.46
C GLU A 589 28.05 -20.22 6.44
N ASP A 590 29.00 -19.46 5.89
CA ASP A 590 29.06 -17.98 6.04
C ASP A 590 28.60 -17.15 4.83
N GLU A 591 28.05 -17.75 3.77
CA GLU A 591 27.55 -16.96 2.64
C GLU A 591 26.07 -17.30 2.36
N ALA A 592 25.20 -16.29 2.27
CA ALA A 592 23.74 -16.40 2.05
C ALA A 592 23.40 -16.53 0.56
N GLU A 593 22.44 -17.39 0.16
CA GLU A 593 22.07 -17.64 -1.27
C GLU A 593 21.88 -16.30 -2.00
N ASP A 594 22.55 -16.10 -3.15
CA ASP A 594 22.45 -14.85 -3.91
C ASP A 594 21.15 -14.88 -4.71
N PHE A 595 20.06 -14.52 -4.04
CA PHE A 595 18.75 -14.33 -4.68
C PHE A 595 18.68 -13.05 -5.54
N GLY A 596 19.84 -12.44 -5.81
CA GLY A 596 20.01 -11.11 -6.37
C GLY A 596 19.82 -10.03 -5.32
N ASP A 597 20.13 -8.80 -5.71
CA ASP A 597 19.80 -7.61 -4.92
C ASP A 597 18.28 -7.60 -4.60
N ASN A 598 17.93 -7.22 -3.37
CA ASN A 598 16.57 -6.99 -2.90
C ASN A 598 15.71 -8.26 -2.69
N VAL A 599 16.27 -9.23 -1.97
CA VAL A 599 15.56 -10.36 -1.36
C VAL A 599 15.92 -10.44 0.12
N LEU A 600 14.91 -10.70 0.97
CA LEU A 600 15.07 -10.90 2.40
C LEU A 600 14.46 -12.24 2.78
N ILE A 601 15.24 -13.09 3.45
CA ILE A 601 14.78 -14.36 4.02
C ILE A 601 14.86 -14.25 5.53
N VAL A 602 13.73 -14.52 6.17
CA VAL A 602 13.62 -14.55 7.63
C VAL A 602 13.59 -16.02 8.05
N SER A 603 14.55 -16.41 8.88
CA SER A 603 14.52 -17.74 9.49
C SER A 603 13.43 -17.73 10.57
N PRO A 604 12.54 -18.73 10.66
CA PRO A 604 11.56 -18.78 11.73
C PRO A 604 12.28 -18.89 13.07
N ASP A 605 12.06 -17.92 13.96
CA ASP A 605 12.56 -17.99 15.33
C ASP A 605 11.97 -19.22 16.02
N PRO A 606 12.77 -20.12 16.61
CA PRO A 606 12.28 -21.32 17.29
C PRO A 606 11.52 -21.03 18.59
N GLU A 607 11.46 -19.78 19.05
CA GLU A 607 10.83 -19.39 20.32
C GLU A 607 9.36 -18.95 20.21
N VAL A 608 8.78 -18.86 19.01
CA VAL A 608 7.37 -18.42 18.80
C VAL A 608 6.48 -19.49 18.16
N ALA A 609 6.89 -20.77 18.20
CA ALA A 609 6.08 -21.90 17.73
C ALA A 609 5.19 -22.51 18.83
#